data_AF-A0AB74LT91-F1
#
_entry.id   AF-A0AB74LT91-F1
#
_cell.length_a   1.000
_cell.length_b   1.000
_cell.length_c   1.000
_cell.angle_alpha   90.00
_cell.angle_beta   90.00
_cell.angle_gamma   90.00
#
_symmetry.space_group_name_H-M   'P 1'
#
loop_
_entity.id
_entity.type
_entity.pdbx_description
1 polymer ?
#
loop_
_entity_poly.entity_id
_entity_poly.type
_entity_poly.pdbx_seq_one_letter_code
_entity_poly.pdbx_strand_id
1 'polypeptide(L)'
;MNSVEVLTDARSREVPWPLIVEALRDLMSAGSVDDQGRPWVEVAANLTGYTTSQLWIGIRTYAFIQKFISSHELPAHALGWPMSNLEVVTRIAKANEHRAKKIVCSTDQLTLRNLRSIYDQTKKDPTSKISAMSAGLQSSKSFTDKLFQNLSNKDALQQILGLAQSSSVGHLKIWPGRYPYCHPNFYVDFMSDGKLCLAAFEGLRFFGDVNSQVATKAALKAAVEATFFAQYYLCAPSWVSTNDLVSLREKLGLFNVGVISVGEENVVATAHPLGPSVHDRQSVLLEDCAIRARLGIVL
;
A
#
# COMPACT_ATOMS: atom_id res chain seq x y z
N MET A 1 -29.80 -25.49 -16.81
CA MET A 1 -28.36 -25.68 -16.60
C MET A 1 -28.14 -25.93 -15.12
N ASN A 2 -27.38 -26.97 -14.78
CA ASN A 2 -26.84 -27.20 -13.45
C ASN A 2 -25.71 -26.19 -13.19
N SER A 3 -25.51 -25.75 -11.94
CA SER A 3 -24.47 -24.79 -11.54
C SER A 3 -23.06 -25.19 -12.01
N VAL A 4 -22.75 -26.48 -12.04
CA VAL A 4 -21.47 -27.00 -12.59
C VAL A 4 -21.35 -26.77 -14.10
N GLU A 5 -22.43 -26.88 -14.86
CA GLU A 5 -22.45 -26.59 -16.31
C GLU A 5 -22.22 -25.10 -16.56
N VAL A 6 -22.85 -24.22 -15.77
CA VAL A 6 -22.67 -22.75 -15.85
C VAL A 6 -21.19 -22.37 -15.66
N LEU A 7 -20.53 -22.96 -14.66
CA LEU A 7 -19.12 -22.69 -14.37
C LEU A 7 -18.17 -23.29 -15.42
N THR A 8 -18.55 -24.40 -16.05
CA THR A 8 -17.76 -25.02 -17.13
C THR A 8 -17.87 -24.20 -18.42
N ASP A 9 -19.08 -23.78 -18.79
CA ASP A 9 -19.35 -22.98 -19.99
C ASP A 9 -18.76 -21.56 -19.92
N ALA A 10 -18.51 -21.03 -18.71
CA ALA A 10 -17.92 -19.71 -18.50
C ALA A 10 -16.60 -19.50 -19.24
N ARG A 11 -15.81 -20.57 -19.42
CA ARG A 11 -14.54 -20.53 -20.14
C ARG A 11 -14.69 -20.43 -21.66
N SER A 12 -15.84 -20.81 -22.21
CA SER A 12 -16.04 -21.00 -23.66
C SER A 12 -17.17 -20.19 -24.30
N ARG A 13 -18.09 -19.61 -23.52
CA ARG A 13 -19.36 -19.04 -24.03
C ARG A 13 -19.70 -17.63 -23.53
N GLU A 14 -18.72 -16.87 -23.03
CA GLU A 14 -18.92 -15.52 -22.46
C GLU A 14 -20.08 -15.45 -21.44
N VAL A 15 -20.18 -16.46 -20.57
CA VAL A 15 -21.30 -16.57 -19.60
C VAL A 15 -21.36 -15.29 -18.74
N PRO A 16 -22.52 -14.61 -18.68
CA PRO A 16 -22.67 -13.41 -17.87
C PRO A 16 -22.31 -13.64 -16.39
N TRP A 17 -21.56 -12.70 -15.82
CA TRP A 17 -21.15 -12.71 -14.41
C TRP A 17 -22.27 -12.97 -13.38
N PRO A 18 -23.53 -12.51 -13.55
CA PRO A 18 -24.64 -12.89 -12.68
C PRO A 18 -24.77 -14.40 -12.52
N LEU A 19 -24.79 -15.13 -13.63
CA LEU A 19 -24.98 -16.59 -13.64
C LEU A 19 -23.79 -17.32 -12.99
N ILE A 20 -22.57 -16.82 -13.19
CA ILE A 20 -21.36 -17.35 -12.55
C ILE A 20 -21.43 -17.16 -11.02
N VAL A 21 -21.92 -16.00 -10.55
CA VAL A 21 -22.06 -15.72 -9.11
C VAL A 21 -23.21 -16.50 -8.48
N GLU A 22 -24.33 -16.66 -9.17
CA GLU A 22 -25.47 -17.48 -8.72
C GLU A 22 -25.07 -18.95 -8.62
N ALA A 23 -24.52 -19.53 -9.69
CA ALA A 23 -24.02 -20.91 -9.70
C ALA A 23 -23.03 -21.20 -8.55
N LEU A 24 -22.11 -20.27 -8.27
CA LEU A 24 -21.15 -20.42 -7.19
C LEU A 24 -21.78 -20.26 -5.79
N ARG A 25 -22.79 -19.40 -5.63
CA ARG A 25 -23.57 -19.29 -4.38
C ARG A 25 -24.36 -20.55 -4.10
N ASP A 26 -25.03 -21.10 -5.11
CA ASP A 26 -25.85 -22.31 -4.97
C ASP A 26 -25.02 -23.47 -4.47
N LEU A 27 -23.86 -23.73 -5.12
CA LEU A 27 -22.90 -24.75 -4.70
C LEU A 27 -22.39 -24.51 -3.27
N MET A 28 -21.99 -23.27 -2.94
CA MET A 28 -21.54 -22.91 -1.60
C MET A 28 -22.64 -22.98 -0.52
N SER A 29 -23.93 -22.96 -0.91
CA SER A 29 -25.06 -23.11 0.01
C SER A 29 -25.45 -24.57 0.22
N ALA A 30 -25.21 -25.43 -0.77
CA ALA A 30 -25.38 -26.88 -0.66
C ALA A 30 -24.28 -27.53 0.20
N GLY A 31 -23.08 -26.95 0.22
CA GLY A 31 -21.99 -27.36 1.10
C GLY A 31 -20.78 -26.43 0.99
N SER A 32 -19.80 -26.55 1.89
CA SER A 32 -18.54 -25.78 1.81
C SER A 32 -17.54 -26.37 0.81
N VAL A 33 -17.70 -27.64 0.46
CA VAL A 33 -16.78 -28.44 -0.37
C VAL A 33 -17.56 -29.33 -1.35
N ASP A 34 -16.88 -29.81 -2.39
CA ASP A 34 -17.38 -30.82 -3.32
C ASP A 34 -17.26 -32.25 -2.76
N ASP A 35 -17.69 -33.24 -3.55
CA ASP A 35 -17.64 -34.68 -3.22
C ASP A 35 -16.21 -35.21 -2.96
N GLN A 36 -15.18 -34.43 -3.30
CA GLN A 36 -13.76 -34.76 -3.07
C GLN A 36 -13.16 -33.96 -1.89
N GLY A 37 -13.97 -33.19 -1.15
CA GLY A 37 -13.53 -32.36 -0.04
C GLY A 37 -12.82 -31.05 -0.45
N ARG A 38 -12.88 -30.66 -1.73
CA ARG A 38 -12.25 -29.44 -2.26
C ARG A 38 -13.18 -28.24 -2.09
N PRO A 39 -12.71 -27.07 -1.65
CA PRO A 39 -13.56 -25.87 -1.56
C PRO A 39 -14.19 -25.50 -2.90
N TRP A 40 -15.49 -25.22 -2.93
CA TRP A 40 -16.21 -24.92 -4.18
C TRP A 40 -15.62 -23.76 -4.99
N VAL A 41 -14.97 -22.79 -4.34
CA VAL A 41 -14.28 -21.68 -5.03
C VAL A 41 -13.03 -22.12 -5.79
N GLU A 42 -12.34 -23.18 -5.34
CA GLU A 42 -11.19 -23.76 -6.04
C GLU A 42 -11.66 -24.64 -7.22
N VAL A 43 -12.73 -25.40 -7.01
CA VAL A 43 -13.41 -26.14 -8.08
C VAL A 43 -13.90 -25.18 -9.17
N ALA A 44 -14.57 -24.09 -8.80
CA ALA A 44 -15.03 -23.06 -9.72
C ALA A 44 -13.87 -22.33 -10.44
N ALA A 45 -12.72 -22.11 -9.77
CA ALA A 45 -11.54 -21.55 -10.42
C ALA A 45 -11.02 -22.47 -11.55
N ASN A 46 -10.95 -23.78 -11.28
CA ASN A 46 -10.53 -24.78 -12.26
C ASN A 46 -11.51 -24.90 -13.45
N LEU A 47 -12.82 -24.83 -13.20
CA LEU A 47 -13.84 -24.91 -14.25
C LEU A 47 -13.90 -23.63 -15.11
N THR A 48 -13.95 -22.46 -14.48
CA THR A 48 -14.13 -21.17 -15.17
C THR A 48 -12.85 -20.64 -15.83
N GLY A 49 -11.67 -21.02 -15.30
CA GLY A 49 -10.38 -20.43 -15.67
C GLY A 49 -10.08 -19.09 -14.98
N TYR A 50 -10.96 -18.60 -14.10
CA TYR A 50 -10.68 -17.44 -13.24
C TYR A 50 -9.88 -17.83 -12.00
N THR A 51 -9.07 -16.91 -11.48
CA THR A 51 -8.44 -17.09 -10.16
C THR A 51 -9.48 -17.05 -9.04
N THR A 52 -9.20 -17.76 -7.94
CA THR A 52 -10.03 -17.71 -6.72
C THR A 52 -10.23 -16.27 -6.21
N SER A 53 -9.21 -15.41 -6.34
CA SER A 53 -9.32 -13.98 -6.02
C SER A 53 -10.34 -13.26 -6.90
N GLN A 54 -10.35 -13.49 -8.22
CA GLN A 54 -11.35 -12.89 -9.12
C GLN A 54 -12.77 -13.34 -8.77
N LEU A 55 -12.98 -14.63 -8.50
CA LEU A 55 -14.27 -15.16 -8.07
C LEU A 55 -14.75 -14.52 -6.76
N TRP A 56 -13.89 -14.45 -5.74
CA TRP A 56 -14.21 -13.80 -4.46
C TRP A 56 -14.47 -12.29 -4.58
N ILE A 57 -13.82 -11.60 -5.52
CA ILE A 57 -14.12 -10.18 -5.82
C ILE A 57 -15.47 -10.07 -6.55
N GLY A 58 -15.76 -10.96 -7.49
CA GLY A 58 -17.02 -11.03 -8.23
C GLY A 58 -18.22 -11.23 -7.31
N ILE A 59 -18.20 -12.26 -6.45
CA ILE A 59 -19.27 -12.55 -5.47
C ILE A 59 -19.54 -11.32 -4.59
N ARG A 60 -18.49 -10.71 -4.02
CA ARG A 60 -18.61 -9.58 -3.08
C ARG A 60 -19.10 -8.31 -3.77
N THR A 61 -18.63 -8.03 -4.98
CA THR A 61 -19.06 -6.89 -5.78
C THR A 61 -20.52 -7.04 -6.21
N TYR A 62 -20.90 -8.21 -6.71
CA TYR A 62 -22.28 -8.49 -7.11
C TYR A 62 -23.24 -8.45 -5.92
N ALA A 63 -22.88 -9.05 -4.77
CA ALA A 63 -23.66 -8.96 -3.53
C ALA A 63 -23.87 -7.52 -3.07
N PHE A 64 -22.83 -6.69 -3.14
CA PHE A 64 -22.93 -5.28 -2.79
C PHE A 64 -23.89 -4.53 -3.72
N ILE A 65 -23.77 -4.69 -5.04
CA ILE A 65 -24.62 -4.00 -6.01
C ILE A 65 -26.07 -4.49 -5.94
N GLN A 66 -26.31 -5.79 -5.83
CA GLN A 66 -27.64 -6.38 -5.63
C GLN A 66 -28.33 -5.79 -4.40
N LYS A 67 -27.63 -5.75 -3.25
CA LYS A 67 -28.13 -5.10 -2.03
C LYS A 67 -28.33 -3.59 -2.19
N PHE A 68 -27.41 -2.91 -2.87
CA PHE A 68 -27.47 -1.47 -3.10
C PHE A 68 -28.68 -1.06 -3.96
N ILE A 69 -29.03 -1.88 -4.95
CA ILE A 69 -30.23 -1.73 -5.78
C ILE A 69 -31.48 -1.99 -4.93
N SER A 70 -31.55 -3.11 -4.21
CA SER A 70 -32.74 -3.46 -3.42
C SER A 70 -33.02 -2.48 -2.27
N SER A 71 -31.98 -2.00 -1.58
CA SER A 71 -32.12 -1.07 -0.45
C SER A 71 -32.49 0.36 -0.88
N HIS A 72 -32.57 0.63 -2.19
CA HIS A 72 -32.81 1.96 -2.75
C HIS A 72 -33.80 1.95 -3.91
N GLU A 73 -34.50 0.83 -4.14
CA GLU A 73 -35.53 0.67 -5.17
C GLU A 73 -35.05 1.07 -6.59
N LEU A 74 -33.78 0.78 -6.90
CA LEU A 74 -33.15 1.18 -8.17
C LEU A 74 -33.44 0.18 -9.29
N PRO A 75 -33.28 0.58 -10.57
CA PRO A 75 -33.38 -0.33 -11.70
C PRO A 75 -32.36 -1.48 -11.65
N ALA A 76 -32.81 -2.71 -11.86
CA ALA A 76 -31.97 -3.91 -11.81
C ALA A 76 -30.98 -4.05 -12.99
N HIS A 77 -31.12 -3.24 -14.05
CA HIS A 77 -30.36 -3.39 -15.31
C HIS A 77 -28.83 -3.33 -15.11
N ALA A 78 -28.36 -2.60 -14.09
CA ALA A 78 -26.94 -2.51 -13.78
C ALA A 78 -26.31 -3.86 -13.42
N LEU A 79 -27.09 -4.84 -12.93
CA LEU A 79 -26.59 -6.19 -12.64
C LEU A 79 -26.04 -6.92 -13.88
N GLY A 80 -26.48 -6.53 -15.09
CA GLY A 80 -25.95 -7.07 -16.35
C GLY A 80 -24.65 -6.40 -16.83
N TRP A 81 -24.11 -5.42 -16.11
CA TRP A 81 -22.88 -4.72 -16.52
C TRP A 81 -21.62 -5.57 -16.29
N PRO A 82 -20.53 -5.33 -17.06
CA PRO A 82 -19.25 -5.99 -16.81
C PRO A 82 -18.76 -5.83 -15.37
N MET A 83 -18.18 -6.89 -14.80
CA MET A 83 -17.73 -6.89 -13.40
C MET A 83 -16.74 -5.75 -13.08
N SER A 84 -15.87 -5.40 -14.03
CA SER A 84 -14.95 -4.27 -13.93
C SER A 84 -15.66 -2.91 -13.77
N ASN A 85 -16.86 -2.75 -14.34
CA ASN A 85 -17.69 -1.56 -14.15
C ASN A 85 -18.36 -1.60 -12.78
N LEU A 86 -18.94 -2.74 -12.39
CA LEU A 86 -19.59 -2.94 -11.08
C LEU A 86 -18.64 -2.71 -9.90
N GLU A 87 -17.37 -3.08 -10.04
CA GLU A 87 -16.33 -2.77 -9.05
C GLU A 87 -16.15 -1.26 -8.86
N VAL A 88 -16.13 -0.49 -9.95
CA VAL A 88 -15.96 0.98 -9.88
C VAL A 88 -17.23 1.64 -9.34
N VAL A 89 -18.42 1.18 -9.75
CA VAL A 89 -19.71 1.63 -9.17
C VAL A 89 -19.76 1.34 -7.67
N THR A 90 -19.29 0.17 -7.21
CA THR A 90 -19.18 -0.16 -5.78
C THR A 90 -18.27 0.81 -5.03
N ARG A 91 -17.14 1.22 -5.63
CA ARG A 91 -16.23 2.21 -5.03
C ARG A 91 -16.84 3.61 -5.01
N ILE A 92 -17.60 4.00 -6.04
CA ILE A 92 -18.35 5.26 -6.08
C ILE A 92 -19.44 5.24 -5.02
N ALA A 93 -20.23 4.17 -4.89
CA ALA A 93 -21.32 4.07 -3.91
C ALA A 93 -20.83 4.21 -2.46
N LYS A 94 -19.67 3.63 -2.14
CA LYS A 94 -19.03 3.77 -0.83
C LYS A 94 -18.50 5.19 -0.55
N ALA A 95 -18.16 5.94 -1.60
CA ALA A 95 -17.62 7.30 -1.49
C ALA A 95 -18.74 8.37 -1.54
N ASN A 96 -19.65 8.29 -2.50
CA ASN A 96 -20.80 9.16 -2.67
C ASN A 96 -21.98 8.34 -3.23
N GLU A 97 -22.84 7.90 -2.31
CA GLU A 97 -24.03 7.08 -2.60
C GLU A 97 -24.97 7.74 -3.62
N HIS A 98 -25.26 9.03 -3.46
CA HIS A 98 -26.14 9.78 -4.37
C HIS A 98 -25.61 9.79 -5.80
N ARG A 99 -24.29 9.89 -5.97
CA ARG A 99 -23.66 9.81 -7.29
C ARG A 99 -23.71 8.40 -7.88
N ALA A 100 -23.61 7.36 -7.07
CA ALA A 100 -23.84 5.99 -7.52
C ALA A 100 -25.31 5.71 -7.88
N LYS A 101 -26.28 6.24 -7.13
CA LYS A 101 -27.72 6.17 -7.47
C LYS A 101 -27.97 6.75 -8.87
N LYS A 102 -27.41 7.93 -9.18
CA LYS A 102 -27.49 8.54 -10.53
C LYS A 102 -26.87 7.67 -11.63
N ILE A 103 -25.76 6.98 -11.35
CA ILE A 103 -25.13 6.05 -12.30
C ILE A 103 -26.02 4.84 -12.55
N VAL A 104 -26.54 4.20 -11.49
CA VAL A 104 -27.38 2.99 -11.58
C VAL A 104 -28.76 3.29 -12.19
N CYS A 105 -29.26 4.53 -12.10
CA CYS A 105 -30.49 4.95 -12.79
C CYS A 105 -30.27 5.38 -14.25
N SER A 106 -29.04 5.66 -14.69
CA SER A 106 -28.77 6.07 -16.07
C SER A 106 -28.84 4.87 -17.00
N THR A 107 -29.55 5.04 -18.13
CA THR A 107 -29.59 4.06 -19.23
C THR A 107 -28.40 4.18 -20.18
N ASP A 108 -27.49 5.14 -19.95
CA ASP A 108 -26.32 5.37 -20.80
C ASP A 108 -25.26 4.29 -20.54
N GLN A 109 -24.70 3.73 -21.60
CA GLN A 109 -23.56 2.80 -21.48
C GLN A 109 -22.28 3.55 -21.05
N LEU A 110 -22.13 3.73 -19.74
CA LEU A 110 -20.92 4.30 -19.16
C LEU A 110 -19.74 3.34 -19.29
N THR A 111 -18.78 3.69 -20.14
CA THR A 111 -17.53 2.95 -20.30
C THR A 111 -16.73 2.91 -18.98
N LEU A 112 -15.86 1.91 -18.82
CA LEU A 112 -14.95 1.82 -17.68
C LEU A 112 -14.08 3.08 -17.49
N ARG A 113 -13.71 3.76 -18.58
CA ARG A 113 -12.98 5.04 -18.55
C ARG A 113 -13.83 6.16 -17.95
N ASN A 114 -15.11 6.24 -18.32
CA ASN A 114 -16.04 7.22 -17.77
C ASN A 114 -16.26 6.98 -16.27
N LEU A 115 -16.52 5.73 -15.87
CA LEU A 115 -16.68 5.36 -14.46
C LEU A 115 -15.44 5.67 -13.62
N ARG A 116 -14.22 5.42 -14.14
CA ARG A 116 -12.96 5.79 -13.46
C ARG A 116 -12.84 7.30 -13.29
N SER A 117 -13.10 8.09 -14.33
CA SER A 117 -13.11 9.56 -14.25
C SER A 117 -14.11 10.08 -13.22
N ILE A 118 -15.34 9.53 -13.21
CA ILE A 118 -16.37 9.85 -12.24
C ILE A 118 -15.91 9.50 -10.82
N TYR A 119 -15.28 8.35 -10.61
CA TYR A 119 -14.71 7.97 -9.31
C TYR A 119 -13.59 8.91 -8.86
N ASP A 120 -12.68 9.30 -9.76
CA ASP A 120 -11.59 10.23 -9.45
C ASP A 120 -12.09 11.66 -9.14
N GLN A 121 -13.18 12.10 -9.76
CA GLN A 121 -13.89 13.32 -9.35
C GLN A 121 -14.57 13.14 -7.99
N THR A 122 -15.17 11.98 -7.72
CA THR A 122 -15.81 11.66 -6.44
C THR A 122 -14.81 11.62 -5.28
N LYS A 123 -13.52 11.35 -5.54
CA LYS A 123 -12.45 11.45 -4.54
C LYS A 123 -12.11 12.88 -4.12
N LYS A 124 -12.34 13.85 -5.01
CA LYS A 124 -12.02 15.27 -4.79
C LYS A 124 -13.16 16.05 -4.13
N ASP A 125 -14.31 15.42 -3.97
CA ASP A 125 -15.51 15.99 -3.35
C ASP A 125 -15.35 16.05 -1.81
N PRO A 126 -15.46 17.21 -1.16
CA PRO A 126 -15.36 17.32 0.31
C PRO A 126 -16.40 16.49 1.07
N THR A 127 -17.52 16.13 0.44
CA THR A 127 -18.59 15.31 1.05
C THR A 127 -18.35 13.80 0.94
N SER A 128 -17.21 13.40 0.35
CA SER A 128 -16.89 12.02 0.03
C SER A 128 -16.56 11.17 1.28
N LYS A 129 -17.34 10.11 1.51
CA LYS A 129 -17.20 9.14 2.61
C LYS A 129 -16.10 8.11 2.35
N ILE A 130 -14.99 8.53 1.74
CA ILE A 130 -13.84 7.65 1.50
C ILE A 130 -13.27 7.18 2.84
N SER A 131 -13.20 5.85 3.02
CA SER A 131 -12.68 5.26 4.26
C SER A 131 -11.29 5.81 4.61
N ALA A 132 -11.00 5.97 5.91
CA ALA A 132 -9.71 6.46 6.39
C ALA A 132 -8.52 5.64 5.86
N MET A 133 -8.70 4.35 5.57
CA MET A 133 -7.70 3.49 4.93
C MET A 133 -7.49 3.78 3.43
N SER A 134 -8.53 4.24 2.72
CA SER A 134 -8.43 4.63 1.30
C SER A 134 -7.89 6.04 1.12
N ALA A 135 -8.21 6.97 2.03
CA ALA A 135 -7.44 8.20 2.20
C ALA A 135 -5.98 7.85 2.56
N GLY A 136 -5.82 6.87 3.47
CA GLY A 136 -4.60 6.17 3.87
C GLY A 136 -3.62 5.96 2.72
N LEU A 137 -4.06 5.15 1.76
CA LEU A 137 -3.26 4.79 0.60
C LEU A 137 -3.01 5.98 -0.35
N GLN A 138 -3.93 6.94 -0.43
CA GLN A 138 -3.81 8.10 -1.33
C GLN A 138 -2.80 9.13 -0.85
N SER A 139 -2.85 9.57 0.41
CA SER A 139 -1.86 10.52 0.93
C SER A 139 -0.48 9.87 1.06
N SER A 140 -0.41 8.59 1.44
CA SER A 140 0.85 7.83 1.36
C SER A 140 1.43 7.79 -0.06
N LYS A 141 0.62 7.54 -1.09
CA LYS A 141 1.09 7.57 -2.48
C LYS A 141 1.51 8.98 -2.89
N SER A 142 0.69 9.99 -2.62
CA SER A 142 0.99 11.38 -2.95
C SER A 142 2.29 11.86 -2.28
N PHE A 143 2.56 11.42 -1.05
CA PHE A 143 3.81 11.69 -0.36
C PHE A 143 5.00 10.98 -1.01
N THR A 144 4.84 9.71 -1.40
CA THR A 144 5.87 8.94 -2.12
C THR A 144 6.19 9.57 -3.48
N ASP A 145 5.17 10.02 -4.22
CA ASP A 145 5.32 10.70 -5.51
C ASP A 145 6.03 12.08 -5.34
N LYS A 146 5.66 12.88 -4.32
CA LYS A 146 6.35 14.14 -3.95
C LYS A 146 7.81 13.90 -3.54
N LEU A 147 8.06 12.87 -2.72
CA LEU A 147 9.40 12.49 -2.28
C LEU A 147 10.29 12.14 -3.47
N PHE A 148 9.77 11.39 -4.45
CA PHE A 148 10.50 11.10 -5.68
C PHE A 148 10.84 12.37 -6.46
N GLN A 149 9.87 13.28 -6.63
CA GLN A 149 10.09 14.55 -7.34
C GLN A 149 11.18 15.40 -6.67
N ASN A 150 11.06 15.63 -5.37
CA ASN A 150 11.96 16.52 -4.64
C ASN A 150 13.37 15.90 -4.46
N LEU A 151 13.51 14.57 -4.44
CA LEU A 151 14.80 13.87 -4.47
C LEU A 151 15.32 13.54 -5.88
N SER A 152 14.60 13.86 -6.97
CA SER A 152 15.09 13.58 -8.33
C SER A 152 16.16 14.57 -8.80
N ASN A 153 16.31 15.72 -8.14
CA ASN A 153 17.36 16.68 -8.44
C ASN A 153 18.72 16.17 -7.91
N LYS A 154 19.74 16.14 -8.78
CA LYS A 154 21.09 15.70 -8.44
C LYS A 154 21.72 16.54 -7.33
N ASP A 155 21.50 17.85 -7.32
CA ASP A 155 22.08 18.76 -6.32
C ASP A 155 21.47 18.49 -4.93
N ALA A 156 20.15 18.23 -4.90
CA ALA A 156 19.45 17.82 -3.68
C ALA A 156 19.96 16.46 -3.17
N LEU A 157 20.18 15.49 -4.06
CA LEU A 157 20.79 14.19 -3.69
C LEU A 157 22.20 14.38 -3.11
N GLN A 158 23.07 15.15 -3.78
CA GLN A 158 24.42 15.40 -3.29
C GLN A 158 24.39 16.07 -1.90
N GLN A 159 23.55 17.08 -1.69
CA GLN A 159 23.37 17.73 -0.40
C GLN A 159 22.89 16.76 0.70
N ILE A 160 21.88 15.94 0.41
CA ILE A 160 21.30 15.00 1.37
C ILE A 160 22.31 13.89 1.75
N LEU A 161 23.04 13.36 0.76
CA LEU A 161 24.07 12.32 0.93
C LEU A 161 25.36 12.84 1.61
N GLY A 162 25.50 14.16 1.78
CA GLY A 162 26.69 14.80 2.35
C GLY A 162 27.90 14.81 1.39
N LEU A 163 27.64 14.78 0.08
CA LEU A 163 28.67 14.65 -0.96
C LEU A 163 29.03 16.03 -1.55
N ALA A 164 30.30 16.20 -1.93
CA ALA A 164 30.72 17.40 -2.66
C ALA A 164 30.03 17.49 -4.03
N GLN A 165 29.80 18.71 -4.54
CA GLN A 165 29.10 18.93 -5.84
C GLN A 165 29.77 18.24 -7.04
N SER A 166 31.08 18.00 -6.98
CA SER A 166 31.84 17.25 -7.99
C SER A 166 31.68 15.72 -7.92
N SER A 167 31.00 15.19 -6.90
CA SER A 167 30.90 13.75 -6.66
C SER A 167 30.00 13.04 -7.67
N SER A 168 30.39 11.82 -8.06
CA SER A 168 29.57 10.96 -8.89
C SER A 168 28.39 10.40 -8.09
N VAL A 169 27.18 10.78 -8.51
CA VAL A 169 25.89 10.34 -7.96
C VAL A 169 25.00 9.98 -9.14
N GLY A 170 24.42 8.78 -9.11
CA GLY A 170 23.47 8.29 -10.09
C GLY A 170 22.09 8.95 -9.98
N HIS A 171 21.15 8.48 -10.80
CA HIS A 171 19.76 8.92 -10.71
C HIS A 171 19.00 8.15 -9.62
N LEU A 172 18.04 8.82 -8.98
CA LEU A 172 17.08 8.18 -8.07
C LEU A 172 16.27 7.12 -8.83
N LYS A 173 16.21 5.91 -8.28
CA LYS A 173 15.57 4.73 -8.88
C LYS A 173 14.54 4.13 -7.95
N ILE A 174 13.43 3.63 -8.50
CA ILE A 174 12.42 2.88 -7.74
C ILE A 174 13.00 1.52 -7.35
N TRP A 175 12.80 1.10 -6.10
CA TRP A 175 13.24 -0.20 -5.62
C TRP A 175 12.53 -1.35 -6.38
N PRO A 176 13.26 -2.37 -6.90
CA PRO A 176 12.66 -3.39 -7.76
C PRO A 176 11.80 -4.43 -7.02
N GLY A 177 11.72 -4.38 -5.69
CA GLY A 177 10.85 -5.26 -4.88
C GLY A 177 11.22 -6.76 -4.89
N ARG A 178 12.42 -7.13 -5.38
CA ARG A 178 12.86 -8.52 -5.53
C ARG A 178 13.47 -9.14 -4.27
N TYR A 179 13.79 -8.33 -3.26
CA TYR A 179 14.51 -8.75 -2.07
C TYR A 179 13.53 -8.82 -0.87
N PRO A 180 13.17 -10.01 -0.36
CA PRO A 180 12.12 -10.12 0.65
C PRO A 180 12.49 -9.49 2.00
N TYR A 181 13.79 -9.28 2.27
CA TYR A 181 14.33 -8.71 3.50
C TYR A 181 14.48 -7.18 3.50
N CYS A 182 14.18 -6.51 2.38
CA CYS A 182 14.51 -5.10 2.19
C CYS A 182 13.59 -4.43 1.16
N HIS A 183 12.82 -3.43 1.58
CA HIS A 183 11.80 -2.73 0.79
C HIS A 183 11.76 -1.21 1.08
N PRO A 184 12.83 -0.45 0.78
CA PRO A 184 12.74 1.00 0.65
C PRO A 184 11.85 1.38 -0.55
N ASN A 185 11.45 2.65 -0.66
CA ASN A 185 10.72 3.12 -1.84
C ASN A 185 11.69 3.39 -3.00
N PHE A 186 12.81 4.03 -2.69
CA PHE A 186 13.81 4.44 -3.68
C PHE A 186 15.24 4.11 -3.25
N TYR A 187 16.14 4.08 -4.21
CA TYR A 187 17.58 4.00 -3.98
C TYR A 187 18.36 4.85 -4.99
N VAL A 188 19.60 5.16 -4.65
CA VAL A 188 20.57 5.81 -5.54
C VAL A 188 21.95 5.18 -5.31
N ASP A 189 22.68 4.99 -6.40
CA ASP A 189 24.09 4.63 -6.40
C ASP A 189 24.99 5.88 -6.38
N PHE A 190 26.05 5.84 -5.59
CA PHE A 190 27.02 6.92 -5.47
C PHE A 190 28.43 6.37 -5.21
N MET A 191 29.46 7.18 -5.48
CA MET A 191 30.83 6.82 -5.16
C MET A 191 31.26 7.44 -3.83
N SER A 192 31.83 6.63 -2.94
CA SER A 192 32.44 7.06 -1.67
C SER A 192 33.71 6.25 -1.44
N ASP A 193 34.82 6.92 -1.14
CA ASP A 193 36.16 6.33 -0.95
C ASP A 193 36.57 5.34 -2.06
N GLY A 194 36.26 5.69 -3.31
CA GLY A 194 36.55 4.86 -4.49
C GLY A 194 35.67 3.62 -4.65
N LYS A 195 34.69 3.40 -3.77
CA LYS A 195 33.76 2.26 -3.80
C LYS A 195 32.37 2.70 -4.27
N LEU A 196 31.70 1.78 -4.97
CA LEU A 196 30.29 1.94 -5.32
C LEU A 196 29.43 1.64 -4.09
N CYS A 197 28.70 2.64 -3.64
CA CYS A 197 27.83 2.60 -2.48
C CYS A 197 26.37 2.78 -2.91
N LEU A 198 25.45 2.25 -2.10
CA LEU A 198 24.01 2.47 -2.27
C LEU A 198 23.47 3.26 -1.08
N ALA A 199 22.65 4.26 -1.37
CA ALA A 199 21.79 4.93 -0.40
C ALA A 199 20.32 4.60 -0.70
N ALA A 200 19.51 4.45 0.33
CA ALA A 200 18.08 4.13 0.23
C ALA A 200 17.21 5.20 0.89
N PHE A 201 15.99 5.37 0.40
CA PHE A 201 15.01 6.33 0.90
C PHE A 201 13.66 5.64 1.14
N GLU A 202 13.13 5.79 2.35
CA GLU A 202 11.83 5.25 2.76
C GLU A 202 10.90 6.39 3.18
N GLY A 203 9.84 6.58 2.40
CA GLY A 203 8.76 7.53 2.69
C GLY A 203 7.84 6.99 3.78
N LEU A 204 7.87 7.63 4.94
CA LEU A 204 7.01 7.27 6.07
C LEU A 204 5.55 7.62 5.79
N ARG A 205 4.67 6.64 6.03
CA ARG A 205 3.27 6.65 5.58
C ARG A 205 2.32 7.11 6.70
N PHE A 206 2.20 8.43 6.89
CA PHE A 206 1.21 9.09 7.78
C PHE A 206 0.17 9.87 6.96
N PHE A 207 -1.07 10.13 7.39
CA PHE A 207 -1.87 9.57 8.49
C PHE A 207 -1.56 10.04 9.91
N GLY A 208 -1.75 11.35 10.07
CA GLY A 208 -1.75 12.04 11.36
C GLY A 208 -0.35 12.23 11.90
N ASP A 209 -0.27 12.69 13.14
CA ASP A 209 0.99 12.95 13.81
C ASP A 209 1.83 11.67 13.96
N VAL A 210 3.15 11.83 13.97
CA VAL A 210 4.03 10.77 14.47
C VAL A 210 3.76 10.59 15.96
N ASN A 211 3.13 9.48 16.28
CA ASN A 211 3.20 8.92 17.62
C ASN A 211 4.39 7.97 17.75
N SER A 212 4.85 7.78 18.98
CA SER A 212 5.97 6.92 19.33
C SER A 212 5.86 5.49 18.76
N GLN A 213 4.65 4.93 18.60
CA GLN A 213 4.48 3.59 18.02
C GLN A 213 4.82 3.54 16.53
N VAL A 214 4.46 4.57 15.75
CA VAL A 214 4.81 4.64 14.33
C VAL A 214 6.31 4.89 14.17
N ALA A 215 6.89 5.79 14.98
CA ALA A 215 8.34 6.02 15.01
C ALA A 215 9.10 4.73 15.37
N THR A 216 8.63 3.96 16.35
CA THR A 216 9.21 2.67 16.74
C THR A 216 9.16 1.65 15.60
N LYS A 217 8.01 1.52 14.90
CA LYS A 217 7.90 0.61 13.74
C LYS A 217 8.85 1.01 12.60
N ALA A 218 8.98 2.32 12.33
CA ALA A 218 9.93 2.83 11.34
C ALA A 218 11.39 2.55 11.73
N ALA A 219 11.76 2.80 12.99
CA ALA A 219 13.10 2.55 13.50
C ALA A 219 13.46 1.06 13.52
N LEU A 220 12.52 0.17 13.87
CA LEU A 220 12.71 -1.29 13.79
C LEU A 220 12.87 -1.79 12.35
N LYS A 221 12.11 -1.24 11.39
CA LYS A 221 12.33 -1.52 9.96
C LYS A 221 13.72 -1.07 9.51
N ALA A 222 14.10 0.17 9.84
CA ALA A 222 15.41 0.72 9.51
C ALA A 222 16.57 -0.08 10.14
N ALA A 223 16.41 -0.58 11.37
CA ALA A 223 17.43 -1.39 12.04
C ALA A 223 17.80 -2.68 11.28
N VAL A 224 16.86 -3.23 10.50
CA VAL A 224 17.10 -4.37 9.59
C VAL A 224 17.56 -3.86 8.22
N GLU A 225 16.77 -3.01 7.57
CA GLU A 225 17.00 -2.65 6.17
C GLU A 225 18.26 -1.82 5.94
N ALA A 226 18.67 -0.98 6.90
CA ALA A 226 19.87 -0.18 6.77
C ALA A 226 21.14 -1.04 6.68
N THR A 227 21.13 -2.31 7.08
CA THR A 227 22.30 -3.21 6.94
C THR A 227 22.65 -3.53 5.48
N PHE A 228 21.74 -3.27 4.53
CA PHE A 228 21.98 -3.46 3.09
C PHE A 228 22.53 -2.22 2.37
N PHE A 229 22.71 -1.09 3.07
CA PHE A 229 23.05 0.20 2.45
C PHE A 229 24.18 0.92 3.20
N ALA A 230 24.94 1.74 2.47
CA ALA A 230 25.91 2.65 3.08
C ALA A 230 25.21 3.78 3.87
N GLN A 231 24.04 4.22 3.39
CA GLN A 231 23.18 5.22 4.03
C GLN A 231 21.70 4.82 3.84
N TYR A 232 20.86 4.99 4.86
CA TYR A 232 19.42 4.70 4.78
C TYR A 232 18.62 5.85 5.36
N TYR A 233 17.74 6.47 4.58
CA TYR A 233 17.02 7.67 5.00
C TYR A 233 15.55 7.40 5.29
N LEU A 234 15.12 7.79 6.48
CA LEU A 234 13.72 7.87 6.87
C LEU A 234 13.17 9.26 6.50
N CYS A 235 12.26 9.30 5.55
CA CYS A 235 11.71 10.54 5.00
C CYS A 235 10.31 10.81 5.59
N ALA A 236 10.17 11.90 6.33
CA ALA A 236 8.91 12.36 6.93
C ALA A 236 8.46 13.69 6.28
N PRO A 237 7.13 13.97 6.18
CA PRO A 237 6.64 15.29 5.80
C PRO A 237 7.09 16.39 6.78
N SER A 238 7.26 17.62 6.32
CA SER A 238 7.78 18.72 7.16
C SER A 238 6.88 19.17 8.31
N TRP A 239 5.59 18.86 8.25
CA TRP A 239 4.65 19.10 9.36
C TRP A 239 4.75 18.07 10.49
N VAL A 240 5.55 17.00 10.31
CA VAL A 240 5.80 15.96 11.30
C VAL A 240 7.04 16.28 12.13
N SER A 241 6.92 16.23 13.46
CA SER A 241 8.09 16.27 14.35
C SER A 241 8.94 15.02 14.15
N THR A 242 10.22 15.21 13.80
CA THR A 242 11.18 14.11 13.59
C THR A 242 11.95 13.71 14.85
N ASN A 243 11.70 14.36 15.99
CA ASN A 243 12.47 14.17 17.23
C ASN A 243 12.43 12.71 17.74
N ASP A 244 11.27 12.06 17.69
CA ASP A 244 11.12 10.64 18.09
C ASP A 244 11.96 9.71 17.21
N LEU A 245 12.05 10.00 15.90
CA LEU A 245 12.85 9.22 14.95
C LEU A 245 14.35 9.40 15.22
N VAL A 246 14.79 10.62 15.50
CA VAL A 246 16.20 10.92 15.85
C VAL A 246 16.58 10.25 17.18
N SER A 247 15.74 10.37 18.22
CA SER A 247 16.00 9.73 19.52
C SER A 247 16.02 8.20 19.43
N LEU A 248 15.09 7.58 18.68
CA LEU A 248 15.09 6.13 18.48
C LEU A 248 16.29 5.65 17.66
N ARG A 249 16.69 6.39 16.63
CA ARG A 249 17.89 6.13 15.84
C ARG A 249 19.14 6.10 16.71
N GLU A 250 19.30 7.09 17.59
CA GLU A 250 20.43 7.18 18.52
C GLU A 250 20.41 6.01 19.53
N LYS A 251 19.27 5.77 20.19
CA LYS A 251 19.10 4.67 21.15
C LYS A 251 19.35 3.28 20.56
N LEU A 252 19.13 3.09 19.25
CA LEU A 252 19.31 1.80 18.56
C LEU A 252 20.65 1.68 17.80
N GLY A 253 21.59 2.62 17.97
CA GLY A 253 22.90 2.61 17.32
C GLY A 253 22.83 2.71 15.79
N LEU A 254 21.77 3.35 15.26
CA LEU A 254 21.46 3.41 13.83
C LEU A 254 22.24 4.52 13.11
N PHE A 255 23.58 4.51 13.25
CA PHE A 255 24.44 5.57 12.73
C PHE A 255 24.40 5.71 11.20
N ASN A 256 24.18 4.64 10.44
CA ASN A 256 24.04 4.75 8.97
C ASN A 256 22.63 5.17 8.53
N VAL A 257 21.70 5.33 9.48
CA VAL A 257 20.37 5.88 9.21
C VAL A 257 20.45 7.41 9.29
N GLY A 258 19.84 8.08 8.32
CA GLY A 258 19.55 9.51 8.32
C GLY A 258 18.04 9.77 8.47
N VAL A 259 17.68 10.98 8.85
CA VAL A 259 16.29 11.44 8.92
C VAL A 259 16.13 12.69 8.06
N ILE A 260 15.06 12.73 7.26
CA ILE A 260 14.77 13.77 6.29
C ILE A 260 13.38 14.35 6.57
N SER A 261 13.30 15.67 6.57
CA SER A 261 12.07 16.45 6.50
C SER A 261 11.80 16.85 5.04
N VAL A 262 10.58 16.61 4.57
CA VAL A 262 10.15 16.81 3.18
C VAL A 262 9.06 17.87 3.15
N GLY A 263 9.42 19.07 2.69
CA GLY A 263 8.49 20.19 2.49
C GLY A 263 7.74 20.10 1.17
N GLU A 264 7.06 21.18 0.80
CA GLU A 264 6.37 21.25 -0.49
C GLU A 264 7.36 21.36 -1.66
N GLU A 265 8.38 22.21 -1.52
CA GLU A 265 9.37 22.52 -2.57
C GLU A 265 10.80 22.05 -2.23
N ASN A 266 11.05 21.60 -0.99
CA ASN A 266 12.39 21.30 -0.50
C ASN A 266 12.48 19.99 0.29
N VAL A 267 13.73 19.53 0.46
CA VAL A 267 14.09 18.36 1.26
C VAL A 267 15.26 18.74 2.15
N VAL A 268 15.16 18.48 3.45
CA VAL A 268 16.19 18.87 4.43
C VAL A 268 16.52 17.65 5.28
N ALA A 269 17.80 17.27 5.34
CA ALA A 269 18.26 16.29 6.30
C ALA A 269 18.21 16.89 7.71
N THR A 270 17.34 16.36 8.57
CA THR A 270 17.29 16.75 9.99
C THR A 270 18.32 15.98 10.82
N ALA A 271 18.74 14.81 10.34
CA ALA A 271 19.91 14.09 10.84
C ALA A 271 20.64 13.39 9.68
N HIS A 272 21.92 13.68 9.48
CA HIS A 272 22.75 12.94 8.52
C HIS A 272 23.24 11.61 9.13
N PRO A 273 23.48 10.56 8.31
CA PRO A 273 24.25 9.39 8.69
C PRO A 273 25.61 9.79 9.28
N LEU A 274 26.00 9.14 10.39
CA LEU A 274 27.23 9.43 11.14
C LEU A 274 28.36 8.41 10.89
N GLY A 275 28.06 7.30 10.22
CA GLY A 275 29.01 6.20 9.98
C GLY A 275 28.28 4.86 9.84
N PRO A 276 28.99 3.73 9.82
CA PRO A 276 28.36 2.40 9.84
C PRO A 276 27.57 2.18 11.14
N SER A 277 26.45 1.47 11.05
CA SER A 277 25.67 1.10 12.24
C SER A 277 26.42 0.16 13.16
N VAL A 278 26.23 0.33 14.48
CA VAL A 278 26.70 -0.64 15.47
C VAL A 278 25.70 -1.79 15.54
N HIS A 279 26.20 -3.02 15.47
CA HIS A 279 25.36 -4.23 15.45
C HIS A 279 24.97 -4.73 16.86
N ASP A 280 25.67 -4.30 17.91
CA ASP A 280 25.31 -4.63 19.28
C ASP A 280 24.08 -3.84 19.73
N ARG A 281 22.93 -4.49 19.62
CA ARG A 281 21.63 -4.04 20.16
C ARG A 281 21.26 -4.78 21.44
N GLN A 282 22.12 -5.68 21.90
CA GLN A 282 21.96 -6.37 23.18
C GLN A 282 22.31 -5.43 24.34
N SER A 283 23.33 -4.58 24.17
CA SER A 283 23.64 -3.44 25.05
C SER A 283 22.40 -2.65 25.48
N VAL A 284 21.57 -2.22 24.52
CA VAL A 284 20.32 -1.46 24.75
C VAL A 284 19.34 -2.22 25.66
N LEU A 285 19.25 -3.54 25.53
CA LEU A 285 18.41 -4.38 26.42
C LEU A 285 19.07 -4.60 27.79
N LEU A 286 20.40 -4.62 27.86
CA LEU A 286 21.16 -4.71 29.11
C LEU A 286 21.22 -3.39 29.89
N GLU A 287 20.88 -2.27 29.26
CA GLU A 287 20.69 -0.97 29.91
C GLU A 287 19.30 -0.84 30.57
N ASP A 288 18.28 -1.56 30.08
CA ASP A 288 16.91 -1.47 30.59
C ASP A 288 16.79 -1.96 32.06
N CYS A 289 16.28 -1.08 32.92
CA CYS A 289 16.19 -1.33 34.36
C CYS A 289 15.32 -2.55 34.71
N ALA A 290 14.26 -2.85 33.95
CA ALA A 290 13.40 -3.99 34.23
C ALA A 290 14.04 -5.32 33.79
N ILE A 291 14.81 -5.31 32.69
CA ILE A 291 15.64 -6.44 32.27
C ILE A 291 16.78 -6.66 33.28
N ARG A 292 17.52 -5.62 33.66
CA ARG A 292 18.58 -5.71 34.68
C ARG A 292 18.07 -6.27 36.01
N ALA A 293 16.93 -5.78 36.49
CA ALA A 293 16.28 -6.30 37.70
C ALA A 293 15.89 -7.78 37.57
N ARG A 294 15.35 -8.22 36.42
CA ARG A 294 15.04 -9.63 36.15
C ARG A 294 16.27 -10.52 36.03
N LEU A 295 17.41 -9.96 35.62
CA LEU A 295 18.71 -10.65 35.55
C LEU A 295 19.46 -10.65 36.90
N GLY A 296 18.88 -10.06 37.97
CA GLY A 296 19.53 -9.95 39.27
C GLY A 296 20.68 -8.94 39.32
N ILE A 297 20.81 -8.09 38.30
CA ILE A 297 21.84 -7.04 38.22
C ILE A 297 21.32 -5.82 38.98
N VAL A 298 21.64 -5.76 40.27
CA VAL A 298 21.37 -4.60 41.14
C VAL A 298 22.31 -3.44 40.76
N LEU A 299 21.80 -2.21 40.82
CA LEU A 299 22.56 -0.96 40.64
C LEU A 299 23.36 -0.60 41.91
#